data_AF-A0A970WNS2-F1
#
_entry.id   AF-A0A970WNS2-F1
#
_cell.length_a   1.000
_cell.length_b   1.000
_cell.length_c   1.000
_cell.angle_alpha   90.00
_cell.angle_beta   90.00
_cell.angle_gamma   90.00
#
_symmetry.space_group_name_H-M   'P 1'
#
loop_
_entity.id
_entity.type
_entity.pdbx_description
1 polymer ?
#
loop_
_entity_poly.entity_id
_entity_poly.type
_entity_poly.pdbx_seq_one_letter_code
_entity_poly.pdbx_strand_id
1 'polypeptide(L)'
;MRSTALPTLALFLLLLPGCLEFGPNISTTSPAPEQIEKCRSIMHLRADAEIHPLGLDYTSGPDDSACLKFTTPQTDVAALFDPEFVDVSGFQEKFDLLFDTSVGRSWWDPESKPLRGAQISLPNAEFMNIGIREEEQGLVVYIMWTQT
;
A
#
# COMPACT_ATOMS: atom_id res chain seq x y z
N MET A 1 -51.12 -19.62 -34.47
CA MET A 1 -49.68 -19.53 -34.80
C MET A 1 -49.27 -18.07 -34.86
N ARG A 2 -48.49 -17.60 -33.88
CA ARG A 2 -47.31 -16.71 -34.04
C ARG A 2 -46.88 -16.30 -32.63
N SER A 3 -45.88 -17.03 -32.15
CA SER A 3 -45.07 -16.72 -30.98
C SER A 3 -44.13 -15.58 -31.35
N THR A 4 -44.05 -14.54 -30.52
CA THR A 4 -43.00 -13.52 -30.59
C THR A 4 -42.30 -13.48 -29.25
N ALA A 5 -41.17 -14.18 -29.19
CA ALA A 5 -40.19 -14.10 -28.13
C ALA A 5 -39.57 -12.69 -28.10
N LEU A 6 -39.57 -12.04 -26.94
CA LEU A 6 -38.70 -10.88 -26.70
C LEU A 6 -37.29 -11.40 -26.38
N PRO A 7 -36.24 -10.87 -27.03
CA PRO A 7 -34.88 -11.26 -26.73
C PRO A 7 -34.40 -10.57 -25.45
N THR A 8 -33.87 -11.40 -24.55
CA THR A 8 -33.13 -11.06 -23.33
C THR A 8 -31.95 -10.14 -23.68
N LEU A 9 -32.06 -8.85 -23.35
CA LEU A 9 -30.94 -7.91 -23.44
C LEU A 9 -30.10 -8.05 -22.16
N ALA A 10 -29.15 -9.00 -22.17
CA ALA A 10 -28.13 -9.10 -21.14
C ALA A 10 -27.18 -7.89 -21.26
N LEU A 11 -27.37 -6.91 -20.39
CA LEU A 11 -26.49 -5.76 -20.26
C LEU A 11 -25.18 -6.25 -19.62
N PHE A 12 -24.19 -6.55 -20.48
CA PHE A 12 -22.80 -6.76 -20.08
C PHE A 12 -22.28 -5.44 -19.50
N LEU A 13 -22.30 -5.31 -18.17
CA LEU A 13 -21.57 -4.27 -17.45
C LEU A 13 -20.08 -4.56 -17.64
N LEU A 14 -19.51 -3.87 -18.62
CA LEU A 14 -18.07 -3.73 -18.82
C LEU A 14 -17.48 -3.13 -17.54
N LEU A 15 -16.93 -3.98 -16.68
CA LEU A 15 -15.91 -3.59 -15.71
C LEU A 15 -14.67 -3.19 -16.54
N LEU A 16 -14.65 -1.95 -17.02
CA LEU A 16 -13.43 -1.35 -17.53
C LEU A 16 -12.46 -1.30 -16.34
N PRO A 17 -11.26 -1.92 -16.43
CA PRO A 17 -10.18 -1.62 -15.51
C PRO A 17 -9.70 -0.21 -15.88
N GLY A 18 -10.48 0.79 -15.47
CA GLY A 18 -10.09 2.19 -15.58
C GLY A 18 -8.86 2.38 -14.72
N CYS A 19 -7.82 2.92 -15.33
CA CYS A 19 -6.60 3.38 -14.69
C CYS A 19 -6.91 3.95 -13.31
N LEU A 20 -6.44 3.28 -12.26
CA LEU A 20 -6.46 3.85 -10.92
C LEU A 20 -5.46 5.02 -10.91
N GLU A 21 -5.86 6.16 -11.45
CA GLU A 21 -5.31 7.45 -11.06
C GLU A 21 -5.69 7.62 -9.59
N PHE A 22 -4.70 7.80 -8.73
CA PHE A 22 -4.90 8.05 -7.31
C PHE A 22 -5.68 9.35 -7.01
N GLY A 23 -6.03 10.11 -8.06
CA GLY A 23 -6.65 11.42 -7.93
C GLY A 23 -5.61 12.47 -7.50
N PRO A 24 -6.06 13.64 -7.03
CA PRO A 24 -5.17 14.70 -6.58
C PRO A 24 -4.36 14.27 -5.34
N ASN A 25 -3.24 14.96 -5.09
CA ASN A 25 -2.43 14.79 -3.89
C ASN A 25 -3.32 14.75 -2.63
N ILE A 26 -3.04 13.79 -1.75
CA ILE A 26 -3.82 13.57 -0.53
C ILE A 26 -2.91 13.29 0.66
N SER A 27 -3.31 13.79 1.83
CA SER A 27 -2.76 13.39 3.13
C SER A 27 -3.91 13.19 4.12
N THR A 28 -4.03 12.01 4.71
CA THR A 28 -5.14 11.66 5.62
C THR A 28 -4.73 10.62 6.66
N THR A 29 -5.34 10.67 7.85
CA THR A 29 -5.24 9.64 8.89
C THR A 29 -6.43 8.67 8.87
N SER A 30 -7.31 8.80 7.88
CA SER A 30 -8.50 7.95 7.71
C SER A 30 -8.71 7.67 6.22
N PRO A 31 -7.81 6.93 5.57
CA PRO A 31 -7.91 6.61 4.15
C PRO A 31 -9.19 5.81 3.84
N ALA A 32 -9.79 6.10 2.70
CA ALA A 32 -10.95 5.39 2.18
C ALA A 32 -10.57 3.96 1.72
N PRO A 33 -11.52 3.01 1.71
CA PRO A 33 -11.26 1.65 1.24
C PRO A 33 -10.63 1.58 -0.15
N GLU A 34 -11.06 2.40 -1.12
CA GLU A 34 -10.47 2.37 -2.47
C GLU A 34 -9.00 2.80 -2.48
N GLN A 35 -8.61 3.72 -1.57
CA GLN A 35 -7.23 4.18 -1.43
C GLN A 35 -6.34 3.08 -0.85
N ILE A 36 -6.89 2.31 0.09
CA ILE A 36 -6.22 1.15 0.66
C ILE A 36 -6.05 0.05 -0.37
N GLU A 37 -7.08 -0.27 -1.15
CA GLU A 37 -6.97 -1.27 -2.22
C GLU A 37 -5.93 -0.86 -3.27
N LYS A 38 -5.87 0.42 -3.62
CA LYS A 38 -4.80 0.93 -4.48
C LYS A 38 -3.42 0.76 -3.84
N CYS A 39 -3.25 1.12 -2.56
CA CYS A 39 -1.99 0.91 -1.85
C CYS A 39 -1.61 -0.57 -1.80
N ARG A 40 -2.57 -1.48 -1.59
CA ARG A 40 -2.29 -2.93 -1.64
C ARG A 40 -1.72 -3.33 -2.99
N SER A 41 -2.30 -2.82 -4.07
CA SER A 41 -1.84 -3.12 -5.43
C SER A 41 -0.42 -2.61 -5.70
N ILE A 42 -0.10 -1.35 -5.36
CA ILE A 42 1.23 -0.77 -5.69
C ILE A 42 2.32 -1.17 -4.69
N MET A 43 1.94 -1.50 -3.45
CA MET A 43 2.88 -1.92 -2.39
C MET A 43 2.96 -3.44 -2.25
N HIS A 44 2.34 -4.18 -3.17
CA HIS A 44 2.30 -5.65 -3.17
C HIS A 44 1.89 -6.26 -1.83
N LEU A 45 0.92 -5.64 -1.16
CA LEU A 45 0.33 -6.21 0.06
C LEU A 45 -0.67 -7.29 -0.35
N ARG A 46 -0.66 -8.42 0.35
CA ARG A 46 -1.62 -9.49 0.09
C ARG A 46 -3.04 -9.01 0.36
N ALA A 47 -3.99 -9.44 -0.48
CA ALA A 47 -5.40 -9.06 -0.33
C ALA A 47 -6.03 -9.60 0.97
N ASP A 48 -5.52 -10.72 1.49
CA ASP A 48 -5.98 -11.36 2.73
C ASP A 48 -5.28 -10.83 4.00
N ALA A 49 -4.27 -9.98 3.86
CA ALA A 49 -3.60 -9.38 5.00
C ALA A 49 -4.51 -8.39 5.72
N GLU A 50 -4.80 -8.63 7.00
CA GLU A 50 -5.54 -7.71 7.85
C GLU A 50 -4.68 -6.48 8.14
N ILE A 51 -5.16 -5.29 7.75
CA ILE A 51 -4.48 -4.01 7.99
C ILE A 51 -5.47 -2.99 8.56
N HIS A 52 -5.02 -2.21 9.52
CA HIS A 52 -5.72 -1.08 10.10
C HIS A 52 -4.94 0.20 9.78
N PRO A 53 -5.38 0.97 8.77
CA PRO A 53 -4.65 2.15 8.33
C PRO A 53 -4.58 3.20 9.43
N LEU A 54 -3.39 3.77 9.61
CA LEU A 54 -3.13 4.91 10.50
C LEU A 54 -2.92 6.21 9.74
N GLY A 55 -2.43 6.11 8.51
CA GLY A 55 -2.33 7.26 7.63
C GLY A 55 -1.86 6.90 6.23
N LEU A 56 -2.24 7.76 5.30
CA LEU A 56 -1.87 7.71 3.89
C LEU A 56 -1.47 9.11 3.46
N ASP A 57 -0.34 9.19 2.77
CA ASP A 57 -0.01 10.33 1.92
C ASP A 57 0.23 9.81 0.51
N TYR A 58 -0.33 10.49 -0.49
CA TYR A 58 -0.01 10.24 -1.88
C TYR A 58 0.22 11.57 -2.58
N THR A 59 1.33 11.64 -3.32
CA THR A 59 1.70 12.79 -4.12
C THR A 59 1.92 12.32 -5.54
N SER A 60 1.12 12.87 -6.46
CA SER A 60 1.31 12.75 -7.89
C SER A 60 2.32 13.78 -8.40
N GLY A 61 3.12 13.42 -9.41
CA GLY A 61 4.14 14.31 -9.94
C GLY A 61 4.87 13.75 -11.16
N PRO A 62 6.06 14.29 -11.49
CA PRO A 62 6.99 13.62 -12.38
C PRO A 62 7.37 12.23 -11.86
N ASP A 63 7.54 12.14 -10.54
CA ASP A 63 7.65 10.91 -9.79
C ASP A 63 6.42 10.80 -8.87
N ASP A 64 5.72 9.67 -8.92
CA ASP A 64 4.62 9.39 -8.02
C ASP A 64 5.17 8.82 -6.71
N SER A 65 4.58 9.20 -5.57
CA SER A 65 4.97 8.68 -4.27
C SER A 65 3.79 8.45 -3.35
N ALA A 66 3.88 7.39 -2.53
CA ALA A 66 2.89 7.04 -1.54
C ALA A 66 3.57 6.67 -0.22
N CYS A 67 3.07 7.20 0.91
CA CYS A 67 3.42 6.75 2.24
C CYS A 67 2.19 6.12 2.88
N LEU A 68 2.27 4.86 3.26
CA LEU A 68 1.23 4.18 4.04
C LEU A 68 1.79 3.76 5.39
N LYS A 69 1.09 4.13 6.46
CA LYS A 69 1.33 3.58 7.81
C LYS A 69 0.10 2.83 8.26
N PHE A 70 0.27 1.63 8.79
CA PHE A 70 -0.83 0.82 9.31
C PHE A 70 -0.37 -0.07 10.47
N THR A 71 -1.34 -0.62 11.20
CA THR A 71 -1.10 -1.74 12.12
C THR A 71 -1.73 -3.01 11.61
N THR A 72 -1.27 -4.15 12.10
CA THR A 72 -1.81 -5.47 11.79
C THR A 72 -1.67 -6.38 13.00
N PRO A 73 -2.61 -7.30 13.26
CA PRO A 73 -2.43 -8.33 14.28
C PRO A 73 -1.47 -9.45 13.84
N GLN A 74 -1.08 -9.49 12.56
CA GLN A 74 -0.10 -10.44 12.08
C GLN A 74 1.25 -10.21 12.76
N THR A 75 1.97 -11.28 13.06
CA THR A 75 3.33 -11.24 13.61
C THR A 75 4.40 -11.68 12.60
N ASP A 76 4.00 -12.42 11.56
CA ASP A 76 4.86 -12.82 10.47
C ASP A 76 4.81 -11.78 9.34
N VAL A 77 5.93 -11.09 9.13
CA VAL A 77 6.08 -10.10 8.06
C VAL A 77 5.85 -10.72 6.67
N ALA A 78 6.23 -11.99 6.46
CA ALA A 78 6.03 -12.65 5.17
C ALA A 78 4.54 -12.80 4.81
N ALA A 79 3.65 -12.81 5.82
CA ALA A 79 2.21 -12.91 5.61
C ALA A 79 1.56 -11.58 5.16
N LEU A 80 2.32 -10.49 5.10
CA LEU A 80 1.82 -9.18 4.66
C LEU A 80 1.99 -8.94 3.16
N PHE A 81 3.02 -9.51 2.55
CA PHE A 81 3.44 -9.16 1.19
C PHE A 81 3.33 -10.33 0.22
N ASP A 82 3.19 -10.02 -1.06
CA ASP A 82 3.31 -10.99 -2.13
C ASP A 82 4.79 -11.41 -2.27
N PRO A 83 5.13 -12.70 -2.03
CA PRO A 83 6.51 -13.17 -2.08
C PRO A 83 7.12 -13.15 -3.48
N GLU A 84 6.33 -12.95 -4.54
CA GLU A 84 6.86 -12.73 -5.90
C GLU A 84 7.58 -11.37 -6.02
N PHE A 85 7.19 -10.38 -5.21
CA PHE A 85 7.69 -9.02 -5.31
C PHE A 85 8.51 -8.56 -4.10
N VAL A 86 8.24 -9.12 -2.91
CA VAL A 86 8.87 -8.69 -1.66
C VAL A 86 9.53 -9.88 -0.97
N ASP A 87 10.86 -9.91 -1.01
CA ASP A 87 11.66 -10.86 -0.23
C ASP A 87 11.98 -10.28 1.15
N VAL A 88 11.31 -10.80 2.18
CA VAL A 88 11.48 -10.35 3.57
C VAL A 88 12.71 -10.95 4.25
N SER A 89 13.40 -11.91 3.63
CA SER A 89 14.60 -12.53 4.19
C SER A 89 15.79 -11.55 4.25
N GLY A 90 15.78 -10.54 3.37
CA GLY A 90 16.77 -9.47 3.34
C GLY A 90 16.54 -8.34 4.34
N PHE A 91 15.49 -8.39 5.16
CA PHE A 91 15.18 -7.32 6.12
C PHE A 91 16.22 -7.26 7.23
N GLN A 92 16.75 -6.07 7.46
CA GLN A 92 17.81 -5.79 8.42
C GLN A 92 17.25 -5.12 9.66
N GLU A 93 17.85 -5.41 10.81
CA GLU A 93 17.62 -4.67 12.05
C GLU A 93 18.17 -3.25 11.94
N LYS A 94 17.53 -2.29 12.63
CA LYS A 94 17.92 -0.87 12.64
C LYS A 94 17.93 -0.26 11.23
N PHE A 95 16.95 -0.61 10.42
CA PHE A 95 16.72 -0.01 9.13
C PHE A 95 16.31 1.46 9.29
N ASP A 96 17.09 2.36 8.70
CA ASP A 96 16.78 3.79 8.66
C ASP A 96 15.82 4.05 7.50
N LEU A 97 14.53 4.18 7.83
CA LEU A 97 13.52 4.60 6.86
C LEU A 97 13.67 6.10 6.60
N LEU A 98 14.55 6.43 5.64
CA LEU A 98 14.80 7.80 5.23
C LEU A 98 13.57 8.34 4.48
N PHE A 99 12.80 9.17 5.16
CA PHE A 99 11.75 9.99 4.57
C PHE A 99 11.92 11.41 5.09
N ASP A 100 11.69 12.41 4.23
CA ASP A 100 11.75 13.80 4.66
C ASP A 100 10.60 14.09 5.65
N THR A 101 10.92 14.07 6.94
CA THR A 101 9.97 14.36 8.03
C THR A 101 9.59 15.84 8.08
N SER A 102 10.23 16.71 7.28
CA SER A 102 9.93 18.14 7.22
C SER A 102 8.52 18.45 6.69
N VAL A 103 7.84 17.47 6.08
CA VAL A 103 6.45 17.60 5.59
C VAL A 103 5.41 17.60 6.73
N GLY A 104 5.83 17.49 8.00
CA GLY A 104 4.98 17.80 9.15
C GLY A 104 3.86 16.79 9.43
N ARG A 105 3.98 15.56 8.94
CA ARG A 105 2.99 14.50 9.18
C ARG A 105 3.20 13.90 10.57
N SER A 106 2.46 14.36 11.56
CA SER A 106 2.55 13.87 12.95
C SER A 106 2.28 12.36 13.08
N TRP A 107 1.57 11.76 12.12
CA TRP A 107 1.30 10.33 12.10
C TRP A 107 2.45 9.50 11.51
N TRP A 108 3.40 10.11 10.80
CA TRP A 108 4.56 9.46 10.16
C TRP A 108 5.83 9.72 10.98
N ASP A 109 6.15 8.78 11.86
CA ASP A 109 7.15 8.91 12.93
C ASP A 109 8.19 7.76 12.97
N PRO A 110 8.82 7.39 11.83
CA PRO A 110 9.71 6.23 11.77
C PRO A 110 10.96 6.37 12.66
N GLU A 111 11.42 7.59 12.93
CA GLU A 111 12.64 7.85 13.74
C GLU A 111 12.44 7.65 15.25
N SER A 112 11.20 7.55 15.71
CA SER A 112 10.90 7.46 17.15
C SER A 112 11.41 6.18 17.80
N LYS A 113 11.66 5.12 17.01
CA LYS A 113 12.04 3.79 17.46
C LYS A 113 12.83 3.06 16.36
N PRO A 114 13.71 2.09 16.70
CA PRO A 114 14.39 1.28 15.69
C PRO A 114 13.39 0.45 14.88
N LEU A 115 13.60 0.36 13.56
CA LEU A 115 12.79 -0.44 12.65
C LEU A 115 13.59 -1.63 12.13
N ARG A 116 12.91 -2.74 11.86
CA ARG A 116 13.41 -3.80 10.97
C ARG A 116 12.88 -3.53 9.57
N GLY A 117 13.70 -3.63 8.54
CA GLY A 117 13.25 -3.18 7.22
C GLY A 117 14.23 -3.41 6.08
N ALA A 118 13.81 -3.01 4.89
CA ALA A 118 14.61 -3.07 3.67
C ALA A 118 14.11 -2.06 2.64
N GLN A 119 14.99 -1.73 1.69
CA GLN A 119 14.61 -1.19 0.40
C GLN A 119 14.41 -2.35 -0.58
N ILE A 120 13.30 -2.32 -1.31
CA ILE A 120 12.91 -3.30 -2.31
C ILE A 120 12.83 -2.59 -3.66
N SER A 121 13.52 -3.11 -4.66
CA SER A 121 13.34 -2.69 -6.05
C SER A 121 12.20 -3.49 -6.67
N LEU A 122 11.26 -2.80 -7.29
CA LEU A 122 10.11 -3.37 -7.97
C LEU A 122 10.26 -3.22 -9.50
N PRO A 123 9.45 -3.91 -10.30
CA PRO A 123 9.36 -3.67 -11.74
C PRO A 123 9.00 -2.20 -12.07
N ASN A 124 9.24 -1.78 -13.30
CA ASN A 124 8.82 -0.46 -13.82
C ASN A 124 9.41 0.76 -13.09
N ALA A 125 10.67 0.67 -12.66
CA ALA A 125 11.38 1.74 -11.94
C ALA A 125 10.66 2.18 -10.64
N GLU A 126 10.01 1.21 -9.99
CA GLU A 126 9.37 1.40 -8.70
C GLU A 126 10.28 0.95 -7.56
N PHE A 127 10.16 1.61 -6.41
CA PHE A 127 10.93 1.29 -5.20
C PHE A 127 10.03 1.35 -3.99
N MET A 128 10.27 0.45 -3.03
CA MET A 128 9.66 0.50 -1.70
C MET A 128 10.73 0.56 -0.62
N ASN A 129 10.59 1.50 0.31
CA ASN A 129 11.27 1.40 1.61
C ASN A 129 10.25 0.95 2.64
N ILE A 130 10.53 -0.19 3.29
CA ILE A 130 9.64 -0.82 4.26
C ILE A 130 10.33 -0.79 5.62
N GLY A 131 9.67 -0.18 6.60
CA GLY A 131 10.07 -0.19 7.99
C GLY A 131 9.00 -0.86 8.85
N ILE A 132 9.40 -1.75 9.73
CA ILE A 132 8.52 -2.54 10.58
C ILE A 132 8.95 -2.40 12.02
N ARG A 133 7.95 -2.25 12.87
CA ARG A 133 8.11 -2.28 14.31
C ARG A 133 7.21 -3.35 14.91
N GLU A 134 7.81 -4.22 15.70
CA GLU A 134 7.07 -5.18 16.52
C GLU A 134 6.47 -4.47 17.73
N GLU A 135 5.22 -4.77 18.04
CA GLU A 135 4.50 -4.32 19.23
C GLU A 135 3.80 -5.54 19.86
N GLU A 136 3.33 -5.43 21.11
CA GLU A 136 2.70 -6.56 21.82
C GLU A 136 1.48 -7.16 21.07
N GLN A 137 0.82 -6.35 20.25
CA GLN A 137 -0.43 -6.69 19.57
C GLN A 137 -0.24 -7.01 18.08
N GLY A 138 0.99 -7.10 17.60
CA GLY A 138 1.31 -7.38 16.19
C GLY A 138 2.38 -6.45 15.65
N LEU A 139 2.17 -5.89 14.46
CA LEU A 139 3.15 -5.05 13.78
C LEU A 139 2.61 -3.64 13.50
N VAL A 140 3.50 -2.66 13.55
CA VAL A 140 3.32 -1.35 12.93
C VAL A 140 4.22 -1.29 11.71
N VAL A 141 3.62 -1.00 10.55
CA VAL A 141 4.30 -1.06 9.27
C VAL A 141 4.27 0.33 8.62
N TYR A 142 5.41 0.73 8.10
CA TYR A 142 5.67 1.97 7.37
C TYR A 142 6.15 1.59 5.98
N ILE A 143 5.44 2.02 4.94
CA ILE A 143 5.84 1.78 3.55
C ILE A 143 5.89 3.13 2.84
N MET A 144 7.04 3.42 2.23
CA MET A 144 7.19 4.48 1.26
C MET A 144 7.37 3.82 -0.10
N TRP A 145 6.46 4.05 -1.02
CA TRP A 145 6.55 3.64 -2.43
C TRP A 145 6.84 4.86 -3.30
N THR A 146 7.63 4.67 -4.35
CA THR A 146 7.94 5.70 -5.35
C THR A 146 8.06 5.07 -6.73
N GLN A 147 7.59 5.79 -7.75
CA GLN A 147 7.74 5.45 -9.17
C GLN A 147 8.36 6.63 -9.90
N THR A 148 9.40 6.37 -10.69
CA THR A 148 10.16 7.37 -11.48
C THR A 148 10.15 7.07 -12.97
#